data_AF-A0A960FSS0-F1
#
_entry.id   AF-A0A960FSS0-F1
#
_cell.length_a   1.000
_cell.length_b   1.000
_cell.length_c   1.000
_cell.angle_alpha   90.00
_cell.angle_beta   90.00
_cell.angle_gamma   90.00
#
_symmetry.space_group_name_H-M   'P 1'
#
loop_
_entity.id
_entity.type
_entity.pdbx_description
1 polymer ?
#
loop_
_entity_poly.entity_id
_entity_poly.type
_entity_poly.pdbx_seq_one_letter_code
_entity_poly.pdbx_strand_id
1 'polypeptide(L)' 'MQAFFLILASMLVGGSVATFTVVGLVNSQTAPPDQSPASVSDPTLDYGTTN' A
#
# COMPACT_ATOMS: atom_id res chain seq x y z
N MET A 1 5.57 -4.63 37.20
CA MET A 1 6.20 -5.13 35.96
C MET A 1 5.20 -5.35 34.81
N GLN A 2 3.96 -5.80 35.08
CA GLN A 2 2.94 -6.03 34.03
C GLN A 2 2.63 -4.80 33.15
N ALA A 3 2.45 -3.62 33.76
CA ALA A 3 2.12 -2.40 33.03
C ALA A 3 3.20 -1.96 32.02
N PHE A 4 4.47 -2.19 32.35
CA PHE A 4 5.59 -1.89 31.46
C PHE A 4 5.53 -2.71 30.16
N PHE A 5 5.24 -4.01 30.27
CA PHE A 5 5.11 -4.87 29.09
C PHE A 5 3.91 -4.48 28.21
N LEU A 6 2.79 -4.04 28.81
CA LEU A 6 1.63 -3.56 28.05
C LEU A 6 1.93 -2.27 27.28
N ILE A 7 2.68 -1.34 27.89
CA ILE A 7 3.13 -0.11 27.22
C ILE A 7 4.08 -0.44 26.07
N LEU A 8 5.04 -1.34 26.29
CA LEU A 8 5.97 -1.74 25.22
C LEU A 8 5.25 -2.41 24.06
N ALA A 9 4.28 -3.29 24.35
CA ALA A 9 3.49 -3.97 23.33
C ALA A 9 2.63 -2.98 22.52
N SER A 10 1.97 -2.02 23.16
CA SER A 10 1.15 -1.02 22.45
C SER A 10 2.00 -0.10 21.58
N MET A 11 3.19 0.28 22.04
CA MET A 11 4.14 1.07 21.24
C MET A 11 4.63 0.32 20.01
N LEU A 12 4.95 -0.98 20.15
CA LEU A 12 5.36 -1.80 19.01
C LEU A 12 4.24 -1.98 17.98
N VAL A 13 3.01 -2.23 18.44
CA VAL A 13 1.85 -2.37 17.54
C VAL A 13 1.55 -1.04 16.85
N GLY A 14 1.43 0.06 17.60
CA GLY A 14 1.17 1.38 17.02
C GLY A 14 2.27 1.84 16.06
N GLY A 15 3.54 1.63 16.44
CA GLY A 15 4.70 1.98 15.63
C GLY A 15 4.75 1.17 14.32
N SER A 16 4.52 -0.14 14.38
CA SER A 16 4.52 -0.99 13.19
C SER A 16 3.41 -0.61 12.22
N VAL A 17 2.18 -0.39 12.70
CA VAL A 17 1.06 0.06 11.86
C VAL A 17 1.41 1.37 11.16
N ALA A 18 1.93 2.36 11.90
CA ALA A 18 2.33 3.64 11.33
C ALA A 18 3.41 3.49 10.24
N THR A 19 4.43 2.66 10.48
CA THR A 19 5.48 2.40 9.48
C THR A 19 4.92 1.73 8.22
N PHE A 20 4.09 0.69 8.36
CA PHE A 20 3.49 0.02 7.22
C PHE A 20 2.57 0.95 6.41
N THR A 21 1.83 1.84 7.06
CA THR A 21 1.01 2.83 6.36
C THR A 21 1.86 3.77 5.50
N VAL A 22 2.96 4.30 6.04
CA VAL A 22 3.84 5.22 5.29
C VAL A 22 4.52 4.49 4.13
N VAL A 23 5.09 3.31 4.38
CA VAL A 23 5.74 2.51 3.33
C VAL A 23 4.74 2.09 2.25
N GLY A 24 3.53 1.67 2.66
CA GLY A 24 2.45 1.32 1.74
C GLY A 24 2.03 2.49 0.86
N LEU A 25 1.90 3.69 1.42
CA LEU A 25 1.58 4.89 0.67
C LEU A 25 2.67 5.25 -0.34
N VAL A 26 3.94 5.22 0.09
CA VAL A 26 5.07 5.50 -0.81
C VAL A 26 5.09 4.48 -1.94
N ASN A 27 5.03 3.19 -1.63
CA ASN A 27 5.01 2.13 -2.65
C ASN A 27 3.81 2.27 -3.60
N SER A 28 2.63 2.63 -3.10
CA SER A 28 1.45 2.86 -3.95
C SER A 28 1.63 4.00 -4.95
N GLN A 29 2.56 4.92 -4.70
CA GLN A 29 2.84 6.06 -5.56
C GLN A 29 4.12 5.91 -6.39
N THR A 30 5.08 5.11 -5.92
CA THR A 30 6.39 4.95 -6.57
C THR A 30 6.56 3.61 -7.28
N ALA A 31 5.62 2.67 -7.11
CA ALA A 31 5.64 1.44 -7.87
C ALA A 31 5.51 1.74 -9.37
N PRO A 32 6.28 1.04 -10.22
CA PRO A 32 6.05 1.07 -11.66
C PRO A 32 4.60 0.66 -11.94
N PRO A 33 3.90 1.34 -12.86
CA PRO A 33 2.56 0.92 -13.24
C PRO A 33 2.61 -0.48 -13.87
N ASP A 34 1.69 -1.35 -13.47
CA ASP A 34 1.61 -2.73 -13.99
C ASP A 34 1.33 -2.80 -15.50
N GLN A 35 0.77 -1.72 -16.05
CA GLN A 35 0.43 -1.59 -17.47
C GLN A 35 1.07 -0.33 -18.06
N SER A 36 1.40 -0.42 -19.35
CA SER A 36 1.83 0.76 -20.12
C SER A 36 0.67 1.77 -20.22
N PRO A 37 0.97 3.08 -20.25
CA PRO A 37 -0.05 4.09 -20.51
C PRO A 37 -0.80 3.78 -21.81
N ALA A 38 -2.11 4.05 -21.82
CA ALA A 38 -2.93 3.85 -23.00
C ALA A 38 -2.34 4.62 -24.20
N SER A 39 -2.16 3.91 -25.32
CA SER A 39 -1.66 4.51 -26.55
C SER A 39 -2.68 5.50 -27.10
N VAL A 40 -2.26 6.73 -27.36
CA VAL A 40 -3.09 7.77 -28.01
C VAL A 40 -3.30 7.50 -29.50
N SER A 41 -2.45 6.68 -30.11
CA SER A 41 -2.53 6.32 -31.53
C SER A 41 -3.31 5.03 -31.77
N ASP A 42 -3.53 4.22 -30.74
CA ASP A 42 -4.30 2.98 -30.79
C ASP A 42 -4.94 2.70 -29.41
N PRO A 43 -6.07 3.36 -29.08
CA PRO A 43 -6.70 3.25 -27.77
C PRO A 43 -7.33 1.87 -27.58
N THR A 44 -6.73 1.06 -26.71
CA THR A 44 -7.30 -0.22 -26.27
C THR A 44 -8.32 0.04 -25.16
N LEU A 45 -9.60 -0.21 -25.42
CA LEU A 45 -10.69 -0.07 -24.43
C LEU A 45 -10.87 -1.40 -23.69
N ASP A 46 -10.30 -1.51 -22.49
CA ASP A 46 -10.53 -2.63 -21.58
C ASP A 46 -11.67 -2.31 -20.61
N TYR A 47 -12.80 -3.00 -20.76
CA TYR A 47 -13.99 -2.85 -19.91
C TYR A 47 -14.08 -3.90 -18.80
N GLY A 48 -13.02 -4.70 -18.58
CA GLY A 48 -12.99 -5.77 -17.61
C GLY A 48 -13.71 -7.05 -18.07
N THR A 49 -13.23 -8.21 -17.60
CA THR A 49 -13.88 -9.50 -17.84
C THR A 49 -14.96 -9.73 -16.79
N THR A 50 -16.19 -10.00 -17.22
CA THR A 50 -17.24 -10.53 -16.33
C THR A 50 -17.05 -12.04 -16.23
N ASN A 51 -16.94 -12.58 -15.01
CA ASN A 51 -17.04 -14.00 -14.72
C ASN A 51 -18.22 -14.21 -13.78
#